data_AF-A0A2W5NIN3-F1
#
_entry.id   AF-A0A2W5NIN3-F1
#
_cell.length_a   1.000
_cell.length_b   1.000
_cell.length_c   1.000
_cell.angle_alpha   90.00
_cell.angle_beta   90.00
_cell.angle_gamma   90.00
#
_symmetry.space_group_name_H-M   'P 1'
#
loop_
_entity.id
_entity.type
_entity.pdbx_description
1 polymer ?
#
loop_
_entity_poly.entity_id
_entity_poly.type
_entity_poly.pdbx_seq_one_letter_code
_entity_poly.pdbx_strand_id
1 'polypeptide(L)' 'MERDSKKIVKRLETEGWEHVSTKGSHAKFRKGERTLIIPHPKKDLPVGTARSIAKMAGWL' A
#
# COMPACT_ATOMS: atom_id res chain seq x y z
N MET A 1 12.47 5.02 3.03
CA MET A 1 11.04 4.66 3.01
C MET A 1 10.42 5.22 1.75
N GLU A 2 9.88 4.37 0.89
CA GLU A 2 9.28 4.84 -0.37
C GLU A 2 7.96 5.58 -0.09
N ARG A 3 7.80 6.77 -0.64
CA ARG A 3 6.60 7.62 -0.45
C ARG A 3 5.71 7.64 -1.69
N ASP A 4 6.17 7.05 -2.78
CA ASP A 4 5.43 7.00 -4.03
C ASP A 4 4.46 5.83 -4.01
N SER A 5 3.15 6.13 -4.08
CA SER A 5 2.12 5.09 -4.03
C SER A 5 2.27 4.06 -5.16
N LYS A 6 2.78 4.42 -6.35
CA LYS A 6 2.97 3.45 -7.44
C LYS A 6 4.05 2.43 -7.12
N LYS A 7 5.15 2.88 -6.50
CA LYS A 7 6.24 1.97 -6.12
C LYS A 7 5.82 1.02 -5.00
N ILE A 8 5.09 1.55 -4.01
CA ILE A 8 4.52 0.75 -2.92
C ILE A 8 3.56 -0.30 -3.48
N VAL A 9 2.62 0.10 -4.34
CA VAL A 9 1.67 -0.83 -4.97
C VAL A 9 2.41 -1.92 -5.74
N LYS A 10 3.35 -1.56 -6.61
CA LYS A 10 4.12 -2.52 -7.41
C LYS A 10 4.89 -3.52 -6.52
N ARG A 11 5.45 -3.05 -5.41
CA ARG A 11 6.14 -3.90 -4.45
C ARG A 11 5.17 -4.86 -3.74
N LEU A 12 4.01 -4.36 -3.33
CA LEU A 12 2.98 -5.19 -2.71
C LEU A 12 2.45 -6.25 -3.67
N GLU A 13 2.18 -5.90 -4.93
CA GLU A 13 1.79 -6.87 -5.96
C GLU A 13 2.86 -7.96 -6.13
N THR A 14 4.14 -7.58 -6.14
CA THR A 14 5.28 -8.53 -6.21
C THR A 14 5.36 -9.44 -4.98
N GLU A 15 4.96 -8.95 -3.82
CA GLU A 15 4.89 -9.73 -2.57
C GLU A 15 3.65 -10.61 -2.47
N GLY A 16 2.77 -10.62 -3.48
CA GLY A 16 1.54 -11.40 -3.49
C GLY A 16 0.39 -10.75 -2.70
N TRP A 17 0.37 -9.43 -2.61
CA TRP A 17 -0.83 -8.70 -2.18
C TRP A 17 -1.82 -8.61 -3.35
N GLU A 18 -3.04 -9.07 -3.11
CA GLU A 18 -4.13 -9.03 -4.07
C GLU A 18 -4.90 -7.72 -3.96
N HIS A 19 -5.13 -7.06 -5.08
CA HIS A 19 -5.99 -5.88 -5.12
C HIS A 19 -7.46 -6.30 -5.01
N VAL A 20 -8.14 -5.85 -3.96
CA VAL A 20 -9.54 -6.22 -3.68
C VAL A 20 -10.49 -5.23 -4.34
N SER A 21 -10.31 -3.94 -4.07
CA SER A 21 -11.15 -2.89 -4.62
C SER A 21 -10.49 -1.53 -4.48
N THR A 22 -10.79 -0.63 -5.39
CA THR A 22 -10.41 0.78 -5.28
C THR A 22 -11.68 1.62 -5.21
N LYS A 23 -11.77 2.50 -4.19
CA LYS A 23 -12.86 3.46 -4.07
C LYS A 23 -12.27 4.87 -4.02
N GLY A 24 -12.47 5.63 -5.10
CA GLY A 24 -11.89 6.96 -5.25
C GLY A 24 -10.37 6.91 -5.16
N SER A 25 -9.79 7.66 -4.23
CA SER A 25 -8.34 7.69 -4.02
C SER A 25 -7.80 6.65 -3.03
N HIS A 26 -8.53 5.58 -2.73
CA HIS A 26 -8.10 4.53 -1.79
C HIS A 26 -8.21 3.14 -2.42
N ALA A 27 -7.06 2.49 -2.59
CA ALA A 27 -6.94 1.13 -3.08
C ALA A 27 -6.76 0.15 -1.90
N LYS A 28 -7.61 -0.88 -1.84
CA LYS A 28 -7.57 -1.92 -0.82
C LYS A 28 -6.83 -3.14 -1.38
N PHE A 29 -5.81 -3.56 -0.64
CA PHE A 29 -5.02 -4.76 -0.89
C PHE A 29 -5.22 -5.77 0.23
N ARG A 30 -5.18 -7.06 -0.10
CA ARG A 30 -5.32 -8.16 0.85
C ARG A 30 -4.22 -9.19 0.62
N LYS A 31 -3.66 -9.71 1.70
CA LYS A 31 -2.72 -10.84 1.68
C LYS A 31 -3.09 -11.79 2.82
N GLY A 32 -3.81 -12.86 2.48
CA GLY A 32 -4.39 -13.79 3.45
C GLY A 32 -5.39 -13.08 4.39
N GLU A 33 -5.10 -13.08 5.69
CA GLU A 33 -5.90 -12.36 6.71
C GLU A 33 -5.57 -10.88 6.84
N ARG A 34 -4.46 -10.39 6.26
CA ARG A 34 -4.07 -8.99 6.36
C ARG A 34 -4.71 -8.15 5.27
N THR A 35 -5.29 -7.02 5.65
CA THR A 35 -5.85 -6.03 4.71
C THR A 35 -5.14 -4.70 4.87
N LEU A 36 -4.70 -4.11 3.75
CA LEU A 36 -3.98 -2.86 3.68
C LEU A 36 -4.76 -1.88 2.79
N ILE A 37 -4.84 -0.61 3.18
CA ILE A 37 -5.45 0.43 2.36
C ILE A 37 -4.38 1.47 2.01
N ILE A 38 -4.24 1.75 0.72
CA ILE A 38 -3.25 2.66 0.18
C ILE A 38 -3.97 3.84 -0.46
N PRO A 39 -3.63 5.09 -0.09
CA PRO A 39 -4.11 6.25 -0.83
C PRO A 39 -3.43 6.30 -2.20
N HIS A 40 -4.17 6.02 -3.27
CA HIS A 40 -3.69 6.02 -4.65
C HIS A 40 -4.72 6.70 -5.57
N PRO A 41 -4.33 7.57 -6.52
CA PRO A 41 -2.97 7.94 -6.92
C PRO A 41 -2.42 9.17 -6.17
N LYS A 42 -1.45 8.96 -5.26
CA LYS A 42 -0.67 10.04 -4.63
C LYS A 42 0.82 9.83 -4.85
N LYS A 43 1.49 10.83 -5.43
CA LYS A 43 2.94 10.78 -5.69
C LYS A 43 3.76 10.94 -4.41
N ASP A 44 3.27 11.71 -3.44
CA ASP A 44 3.88 11.86 -2.13
C ASP A 44 2.88 11.48 -1.04
N LEU A 45 3.12 10.33 -0.41
CA LEU A 45 2.44 9.95 0.81
C LEU A 45 3.14 10.59 2.01
N PRO A 46 2.37 11.05 3.02
CA PRO A 46 2.95 11.47 4.30
C PRO A 46 3.85 10.37 4.86
N VAL A 47 4.97 10.75 5.48
CA VAL A 47 5.95 9.80 6.05
C VAL A 47 5.28 8.84 7.03
N GLY A 48 4.33 9.32 7.84
CA GLY A 48 3.55 8.49 8.75
C GLY A 48 2.73 7.42 8.02
N THR A 49 2.08 7.79 6.92
CA THR A 49 1.30 6.85 6.08
C THR A 49 2.19 5.81 5.42
N ALA A 50 3.31 6.24 4.82
CA ALA A 50 4.28 5.32 4.24
C ALA A 50 4.86 4.36 5.30
N ARG A 51 5.01 4.81 6.55
CA ARG A 51 5.49 3.99 7.67
C ARG A 51 4.48 2.98 8.16
N SER A 52 3.23 3.38 8.31
CA SER A 52 2.15 2.45 8.65
C SER A 52 1.99 1.38 7.56
N ILE A 53 2.10 1.77 6.28
CA ILE A 53 2.06 0.82 5.17
C ILE A 53 3.25 -0.14 5.23
N ALA A 54 4.47 0.37 5.36
CA ALA A 54 5.67 -0.46 5.46
C ALA A 54 5.60 -1.45 6.63
N LYS A 55 5.12 -1.01 7.81
CA LYS A 55 4.95 -1.86 8.99
C LYS A 55 3.89 -2.96 8.76
N MET A 56 2.77 -2.62 8.14
CA MET A 56 1.73 -3.62 7.81
C MET A 56 2.18 -4.59 6.72
N ALA A 57 2.96 -4.10 5.75
CA ALA A 57 3.57 -4.90 4.70
C ALA A 57 4.70 -5.80 5.20
N GLY A 58 5.29 -5.50 6.36
CA GLY A 58 6.43 -6.22 6.93
C GLY A 58 7.78 -5.78 6.35
N TRP A 59 7.88 -4.55 5.85
CA TRP A 59 9.15 -3.96 5.37
C TRP A 59 9.98 -3.32 6.47
N LEU A 60 9.46 -3.31 7.70
CA LEU A 60 10.00 -2.66 8.88
C LEU A 60 9.67 -3.52 10.10
#